data_AF-A0A4Q7DPT3-F1
#
_entry.id   AF-A0A4Q7DPT3-F1
#
_cell.length_a   1.000
_cell.length_b   1.000
_cell.length_c   1.000
_cell.angle_alpha   90.00
_cell.angle_beta   90.00
_cell.angle_gamma   90.00
#
_symmetry.space_group_name_H-M   'P 1'
#
loop_
_entity.id
_entity.type
_entity.pdbx_description
1 polymer ?
#
loop_
_entity_poly.entity_id
_entity_poly.type
_entity_poly.pdbx_seq_one_letter_code
_entity_poly.pdbx_strand_id
1 'polypeptide(L)' 'MNKTSAGTIIRTVGVWLAIGNQILTATGKNPLPIDDNIVTTLITAGFAIWAWWKNNSFTPHAKLADEFLKEAKKGEK' A
#
# COMPACT_ATOMS: atom_id res chain seq x y z
N MET A 1 13.73 -11.06 9.93
CA MET A 1 13.03 -10.07 9.06
C MET A 1 12.04 -9.32 9.94
N ASN A 2 12.42 -8.13 10.41
CA ASN A 2 11.58 -7.34 11.30
C ASN A 2 10.34 -6.91 10.52
N LYS A 3 9.17 -7.47 10.89
CA LYS A 3 7.90 -7.07 10.32
C LYS A 3 7.63 -5.65 10.78
N THR A 4 7.80 -4.67 9.90
CA THR A 4 7.29 -3.32 10.15
C THR A 4 5.79 -3.45 10.34
N SER A 5 5.32 -3.20 11.57
CA SER A 5 3.90 -3.28 11.90
C SER A 5 3.13 -2.27 11.04
N ALA A 6 1.98 -2.67 10.49
CA ALA A 6 1.09 -1.74 9.78
C ALA A 6 0.77 -0.51 10.63
N GLY A 7 0.70 -0.67 11.96
CA GLY A 7 0.52 0.44 12.90
C GLY A 7 1.69 1.43 12.91
N THR A 8 2.92 0.98 12.68
CA THR A 8 4.09 1.86 12.56
C THR A 8 3.99 2.70 11.28
N ILE A 9 3.57 2.10 10.16
CA ILE A 9 3.44 2.81 8.89
C ILE A 9 2.34 3.87 8.97
N ILE A 10 1.18 3.51 9.52
CA ILE A 10 0.07 4.45 9.72
C ILE A 10 0.50 5.64 10.57
N ARG A 11 1.17 5.38 11.71
CA ARG A 11 1.68 6.44 12.58
C ARG A 11 2.67 7.36 11.87
N THR A 12 3.62 6.79 11.13
CA THR A 12 4.61 7.60 10.40
C THR A 12 3.94 8.47 9.34
N VAL A 13 2.99 7.92 8.56
CA VAL A 13 2.25 8.70 7.55
C VAL A 13 1.39 9.78 8.20
N GLY A 14 0.69 9.48 9.29
CA GLY A 14 -0.08 10.44 10.07
C GLY A 14 0.77 11.59 10.62
N VAL A 15 1.97 11.29 11.12
CA VAL A 15 2.93 12.30 11.59
C VAL A 15 3.35 13.24 10.44
N TRP A 16 3.69 12.70 9.27
CA TRP A 16 4.04 13.54 8.11
C TRP A 16 2.89 14.43 7.64
N LEU A 17 1.66 13.91 7.66
CA LEU A 17 0.46 14.69 7.37
C LEU A 17 0.23 15.81 8.38
N ALA A 18 0.39 15.52 9.68
CA ALA A 18 0.27 16.52 10.74
C ALA A 18 1.32 17.63 10.60
N ILE A 19 2.57 17.28 10.28
CA ILE A 19 3.65 18.26 10.02
C ILE A 19 3.31 19.11 8.80
N GLY A 20 2.83 18.52 7.71
CA GLY A 20 2.37 19.26 6.53
C GLY A 20 1.24 20.25 6.88
N ASN A 21 0.28 19.81 7.70
CA ASN A 21 -0.82 20.65 8.17
C ASN A 21 -0.36 21.79 9.09
N GLN A 22 0.65 21.53 9.93
CA GLN A 22 1.29 22.57 10.75
C GLN A 22 1.98 23.64 9.90
N ILE A 23 2.69 23.23 8.83
CA ILE A 23 3.33 24.16 7.89
C ILE A 23 2.27 24.99 7.14
N LEU A 24 1.19 24.38 6.68
CA LEU A 24 0.08 25.08 6.03
C LEU A 24 -0.55 26.12 6.97
N THR A 25 -0.82 25.72 8.21
CA THR A 25 -1.35 26.62 9.24
C THR A 25 -0.39 27.77 9.53
N ALA A 26 0.90 27.49 9.67
CA ALA A 26 1.94 28.50 9.91
C ALA A 26 2.11 29.47 8.73
N THR A 27 1.82 29.03 7.50
CA THR A 27 1.87 29.86 6.28
C THR A 27 0.54 30.57 5.99
N GLY A 28 -0.44 30.48 6.89
CA GLY A 28 -1.77 31.10 6.74
C GLY A 28 -2.63 30.46 5.64
N LYS A 29 -2.25 29.27 5.15
CA LYS A 29 -3.04 28.47 4.23
C LYS A 29 -4.08 27.67 5.01
N ASN A 30 -5.22 27.40 4.37
CA ASN A 30 -6.25 26.60 5.00
C ASN A 30 -5.69 25.21 5.35
N PRO A 31 -5.82 24.77 6.62
CA PRO A 31 -5.42 23.45 7.01
C PRO A 31 -6.17 22.41 6.18
N LEU A 32 -5.49 21.32 5.84
CA LEU A 32 -6.11 20.26 5.06
C LEU A 32 -7.24 19.64 5.91
N PRO A 33 -8.48 19.55 5.40
CA PRO A 33 -9.59 18.91 6.09
C PRO A 33 -9.45 17.39 5.99
N ILE A 34 -8.44 16.85 6.66
CA ILE A 34 -8.13 15.42 6.62
C ILE A 34 -8.61 14.80 7.92
N ASP A 35 -9.69 14.03 7.81
CA ASP A 35 -10.18 13.15 8.86
C ASP A 35 -9.28 11.91 8.93
N ASP A 36 -9.04 11.38 10.14
CA ASP A 36 -8.28 10.15 10.36
C ASP A 36 -8.80 8.97 9.51
N ASN A 37 -10.11 8.95 9.23
CA ASN A 37 -10.71 7.98 8.34
C ASN A 37 -10.15 8.08 6.92
N ILE A 38 -9.98 9.29 6.38
CA ILE A 38 -9.46 9.50 5.02
C ILE A 38 -8.02 9.02 4.92
N VAL A 39 -7.19 9.32 5.92
CA VAL A 39 -5.79 8.86 5.98
C VAL A 39 -5.74 7.33 5.99
N THR A 40 -6.53 6.72 6.85
CA THR A 40 -6.59 5.26 6.99
C THR A 40 -7.09 4.60 5.70
N THR A 41 -8.09 5.17 5.04
CA THR A 41 -8.62 4.70 3.76
C THR A 41 -7.57 4.80 2.66
N LEU A 42 -6.85 5.91 2.54
CA LEU A 42 -5.80 6.07 1.51
C LEU A 42 -4.64 5.09 1.71
N ILE A 43 -4.20 4.90 2.96
CA ILE A 43 -3.14 3.93 3.28
C ILE A 43 -3.63 2.51 2.97
N THR A 44 -4.83 2.15 3.42
CA THR A 44 -5.43 0.83 3.17
C THR A 44 -5.60 0.57 1.68
N ALA A 45 -6.12 1.54 0.92
CA ALA A 45 -6.26 1.46 -0.52
C ALA A 45 -4.90 1.31 -1.21
N GLY A 46 -3.88 2.07 -0.77
CA GLY A 46 -2.51 1.93 -1.27
C GLY A 46 -1.92 0.54 -1.04
N PHE A 47 -2.10 -0.03 0.16
CA PHE A 47 -1.70 -1.41 0.46
C PHE A 47 -2.51 -2.44 -0.33
N ALA A 48 -3.81 -2.23 -0.50
CA ALA A 48 -4.67 -3.10 -1.28
C ALA A 48 -4.25 -3.11 -2.76
N ILE A 49 -3.95 -1.94 -3.34
CA ILE A 49 -3.42 -1.80 -4.70
C ILE A 49 -2.04 -2.46 -4.82
N TRP A 50 -1.15 -2.24 -3.84
CA TRP A 50 0.18 -2.86 -3.83
C TRP A 50 0.13 -4.39 -3.70
N ALA A 51 -0.73 -4.90 -2.82
CA ALA A 51 -0.97 -6.33 -2.65
C ALA A 51 -1.62 -6.94 -3.89
N TRP A 52 -2.62 -6.26 -4.47
CA TRP A 52 -3.24 -6.63 -5.74
C TRP A 52 -2.21 -6.70 -6.86
N TRP A 53 -1.31 -5.70 -6.97
CA TRP A 53 -0.23 -5.68 -7.96
C TRP A 53 0.74 -6.87 -7.76
N LYS A 54 1.14 -7.16 -6.52
CA LYS A 54 2.00 -8.31 -6.21
C LYS A 54 1.33 -9.64 -6.51
N ASN A 55 0.00 -9.73 -6.36
CA ASN A 55 -0.78 -10.95 -6.53
C ASN A 55 -1.32 -11.16 -7.98
N ASN A 56 -1.40 -10.11 -8.81
CA ASN A 56 -1.91 -10.16 -10.19
C ASN A 56 -0.83 -10.07 -11.29
N SER A 57 0.37 -10.58 -11.02
CA SER A 57 1.31 -10.94 -12.11
C SER A 57 1.91 -9.82 -12.98
N PHE A 58 2.45 -8.76 -12.38
CA PHE A 58 3.54 -7.99 -13.03
C PHE A 58 4.94 -8.30 -12.49
N THR A 59 5.05 -9.22 -11.54
CA THR A 59 6.33 -9.71 -11.00
C THR A 59 6.76 -11.00 -11.72
N PRO A 60 8.05 -11.19 -12.08
CA PRO A 60 8.53 -12.37 -12.80
C PRO A 60 8.13 -13.70 -12.16
N HIS A 61 8.08 -13.75 -10.83
CA HIS A 61 7.72 -14.95 -10.07
C HIS A 61 6.29 -15.45 -10.31
N ALA A 62 5.35 -14.55 -10.58
CA ALA A 62 3.95 -14.93 -10.79
C ALA A 62 3.73 -15.48 -12.21
N LYS A 63 4.46 -14.95 -13.21
CA LYS A 63 4.52 -15.55 -14.56
C LYS A 63 5.09 -16.97 -14.53
N LEU A 64 6.12 -17.19 -13.71
CA LEU A 64 6.77 -18.49 -13.56
C LEU A 64 5.85 -19.52 -12.88
N ALA A 65 5.03 -19.09 -11.90
CA ALA A 65 4.02 -19.95 -11.28
C ALA A 65 2.89 -20.33 -12.27
N ASP A 66 2.47 -19.40 -13.13
CA ASP A 66 1.47 -19.68 -14.17
C ASP A 66 2.02 -20.64 -15.25
N GLU A 67 3.29 -20.52 -15.64
CA GLU A 67 3.95 -21.47 -16.54
C GLU A 67 4.04 -22.87 -15.92
N PHE A 68 4.46 -22.97 -14.66
CA PHE A 68 4.58 -24.24 -13.96
C PHE A 68 3.22 -24.96 -13.81
N LEU A 69 2.15 -24.20 -13.51
CA LEU A 69 0.79 -24.75 -13.45
C LEU A 69 0.26 -25.20 -14.82
N LYS A 70 0.66 -24.51 -15.90
CA LYS A 70 0.32 -24.92 -17.28
C LYS A 70 1.03 -26.21 -17.68
N GLU A 71 2.29 -26.38 -17.32
CA GLU A 71 3.07 -27.60 -17.59
C GLU A 71 2.57 -28.78 -16.78
N ALA A 72 2.28 -28.59 -15.49
CA ALA A 72 1.70 -29.63 -14.62
C ALA A 72 0.35 -30.14 -15.17
N LYS A 73 -0.52 -29.25 -15.65
CA LYS A 73 -1.81 -29.64 -16.28
C LYS A 73 -1.67 -30.33 -17.64
N LYS A 74 -0.51 -30.19 -18.30
CA LYS A 74 -0.24 -30.84 -19.59
C LYS A 74 0.25 -32.28 -19.42
N GLY A 75 0.86 -32.61 -18.28
CA GLY A 75 1.33 -33.95 -17.94
C GLY A 75 0.26 -34.89 -17.37
N GLU A 76 -0.92 -34.38 -17.02
CA GLU A 76 -2.09 -35.17 -16.58
C GLU A 76 -3.02 -35.59 -17.74
N LYS A 77 -2.59 -35.47 -19.00
CA LYS A 77 -3.33 -35.96 -20.18
C LYS A 77 -2.65 -37.15 -20.82
#